data_AF-A0A7J8K8E4-F1
#
_entry.id   AF-A0A7J8K8E4-F1
#
_cell.length_a   1.000
_cell.length_b   1.000
_cell.length_c   1.000
_cell.angle_alpha   90.00
_cell.angle_beta   90.00
_cell.angle_gamma   90.00
#
_symmetry.space_group_name_H-M   'P 1'
#
loop_
_entity.id
_entity.type
_entity.pdbx_description
1 polymer ?
#
loop_
_entity_poly.entity_id
_entity_poly.type
_entity_poly.pdbx_seq_one_letter_code
_entity_poly.pdbx_strand_id
1 'polypeptide(L)'
;MTSWQIDSNGGNHWKVESLPGDYGTDFPDSKVKKYFVTSFDLCLKSQMVDLKAEGYWEELLAAPTASKYSWSQPTILPWPPLSPHL
;
A
#
# COMPACT_ATOMS: atom_id res chain seq x y z
N MET A 1 -3.47 -7.78 -7.97
CA MET A 1 -2.19 -7.62 -7.23
C MET A 1 -1.07 -8.43 -7.89
N THR A 2 -1.00 -8.47 -9.22
CA THR A 2 -0.10 -9.40 -9.95
C THR A 2 1.40 -9.08 -9.86
N SER A 3 1.76 -7.84 -9.53
CA SER A 3 3.17 -7.41 -9.39
C SER A 3 3.66 -7.36 -7.93
N TRP A 4 2.85 -7.80 -6.97
CA TRP A 4 3.17 -7.84 -5.55
C TRP A 4 3.13 -9.29 -5.06
N GLN A 5 4.11 -9.66 -4.25
CA GLN A 5 4.05 -10.89 -3.48
C GLN A 5 3.24 -10.62 -2.21
N ILE A 6 2.27 -11.49 -1.91
CA ILE A 6 1.44 -11.36 -0.71
C ILE A 6 2.05 -12.21 0.38
N ASP A 7 2.67 -11.56 1.36
CA ASP A 7 3.34 -12.25 2.47
C ASP A 7 2.35 -12.62 3.57
N SER A 8 1.30 -11.81 3.77
CA SER A 8 0.19 -12.09 4.70
C SER A 8 -1.10 -11.44 4.19
N ASN A 9 -2.24 -12.11 4.40
CA ASN A 9 -3.52 -11.69 3.88
C ASN A 9 -4.66 -11.96 4.88
N GLY A 10 -4.55 -11.44 6.10
CA GLY A 10 -5.53 -11.68 7.15
C GLY A 10 -6.91 -11.03 6.91
N GLY A 11 -7.91 -11.41 7.73
CA GLY A 11 -9.25 -10.84 7.71
C GLY A 11 -9.93 -10.94 6.35
N ASN A 12 -10.54 -9.84 5.91
CA ASN A 12 -11.16 -9.70 4.58
C ASN A 12 -10.15 -9.49 3.44
N HIS A 13 -8.88 -9.80 3.67
CA HIS A 13 -7.79 -9.70 2.71
C HIS A 13 -7.47 -8.26 2.25
N TRP A 14 -6.37 -8.11 1.54
CA TRP A 14 -6.03 -6.91 0.79
C TRP A 14 -7.10 -6.62 -0.27
N LYS A 15 -7.56 -5.36 -0.33
CA LYS A 15 -8.38 -4.86 -1.44
C LYS A 15 -7.74 -3.63 -2.08
N VAL A 16 -8.17 -3.34 -3.30
CA VAL A 16 -7.80 -2.12 -4.02
C VAL A 16 -9.06 -1.30 -4.20
N GLU A 17 -9.05 -0.08 -3.68
CA GLU A 17 -10.17 0.86 -3.70
C GLU A 17 -9.81 2.11 -4.50
N SER A 18 -10.82 2.88 -4.91
CA SER A 18 -10.64 4.15 -5.65
C SER A 18 -10.59 5.32 -4.67
N LEU A 19 -9.76 6.33 -4.96
CA LEU A 19 -9.74 7.58 -4.20
C LEU A 19 -10.87 8.54 -4.65
N PRO A 20 -11.43 9.35 -3.75
CA PRO A 20 -11.23 9.29 -2.28
C PRO A 20 -11.99 8.10 -1.68
N GLY A 21 -11.44 7.52 -0.61
CA GLY A 21 -12.14 6.48 0.18
C GLY A 21 -13.24 7.06 1.05
N ASP A 22 -14.07 6.21 1.66
CA ASP A 22 -15.27 6.59 2.45
C ASP A 22 -15.01 7.64 3.54
N TYR A 23 -13.80 7.67 4.10
CA TYR A 23 -13.35 8.64 5.11
C TYR A 23 -12.00 9.28 4.76
N GLY A 24 -11.57 9.15 3.51
CA GLY A 24 -10.27 9.63 3.04
C GLY A 24 -10.35 11.01 2.40
N THR A 25 -9.20 11.69 2.30
CA THR A 25 -9.06 12.86 1.44
C THR A 25 -8.47 12.46 0.10
N ASP A 26 -8.58 13.33 -0.90
CA ASP A 26 -7.83 13.15 -2.14
C ASP A 26 -6.32 13.12 -1.89
N PHE A 27 -5.62 12.39 -2.76
CA PHE A 27 -4.16 12.41 -2.78
C PHE A 27 -3.66 13.65 -3.51
N PRO A 28 -2.59 14.34 -3.03
CA PRO A 28 -2.10 15.58 -3.65
C PRO A 28 -1.73 15.44 -5.13
N ASP A 29 -1.21 14.27 -5.53
CA ASP A 29 -0.99 13.95 -6.94
C ASP A 29 -2.25 13.35 -7.58
N SER A 30 -2.87 14.13 -8.47
CA SER A 30 -4.05 13.74 -9.24
C SER A 30 -3.88 12.45 -10.07
N LYS A 31 -2.65 11.99 -10.35
CA LYS A 31 -2.39 10.73 -11.06
C LYS A 31 -2.66 9.49 -10.19
N VAL A 32 -2.65 9.64 -8.87
CA VAL A 32 -2.95 8.53 -7.94
C VAL A 32 -4.46 8.39 -7.83
N LYS A 33 -4.99 7.27 -8.34
CA LYS A 33 -6.45 7.00 -8.39
C LYS A 33 -6.91 5.87 -7.49
N LYS A 34 -5.99 5.03 -7.01
CA LYS A 34 -6.30 3.83 -6.24
C LYS A 34 -5.32 3.64 -5.10
N TYR A 35 -5.75 2.95 -4.06
CA TYR A 35 -4.95 2.62 -2.89
C TYR A 35 -5.23 1.19 -2.42
N PHE A 36 -4.34 0.66 -1.59
CA PHE A 36 -4.49 -0.65 -0.97
C PHE A 36 -5.07 -0.49 0.43
N VAL A 37 -6.03 -1.34 0.79
CA VAL A 37 -6.58 -1.41 2.15
C VAL A 37 -6.23 -2.74 2.82
N THR A 38 -5.83 -2.65 4.08
CA THR A 38 -5.62 -3.80 4.97
C THR A 38 -6.90 -4.12 5.73
N SER A 39 -7.04 -5.37 6.18
CA SER A 39 -8.16 -5.77 7.03
C SER A 39 -7.86 -5.61 8.53
N PHE A 40 -8.75 -6.14 9.37
CA PHE A 40 -8.62 -6.14 10.83
C PHE A 40 -7.51 -7.09 11.33
N ASP A 41 -7.14 -8.11 10.55
CA ASP A 41 -5.94 -8.91 10.78
C ASP A 41 -4.79 -8.50 9.85
N LEU A 42 -3.57 -8.90 10.22
CA LEU A 42 -2.32 -8.53 9.55
C LEU A 42 -2.32 -8.83 8.05
N CYS A 43 -2.09 -7.78 7.26
CA CYS A 43 -1.93 -7.85 5.81
C CYS A 43 -0.56 -7.28 5.43
N LEU A 44 0.27 -8.09 4.74
CA LEU A 44 1.63 -7.72 4.33
C LEU A 44 1.83 -8.05 2.84
N LYS A 45 2.62 -7.22 2.15
CA LYS A 45 3.02 -7.44 0.77
C LYS A 45 4.44 -6.95 0.51
N SER A 46 5.16 -7.64 -0.36
CA SER A 46 6.54 -7.35 -0.72
C SER A 46 6.74 -7.32 -2.23
N GLN A 47 7.82 -6.68 -2.66
CA GLN A 47 8.26 -6.68 -4.04
C GLN A 47 9.80 -6.67 -4.04
N MET A 48 10.38 -7.53 -4.88
CA MET A 48 11.81 -7.54 -5.16
C MET A 48 12.05 -6.76 -6.44
N VAL A 49 12.98 -5.81 -6.40
CA VAL A 49 13.40 -5.00 -7.54
C VAL A 49 14.85 -5.35 -7.84
N ASP A 50 15.12 -5.88 -9.02
CA ASP A 50 16.48 -6.13 -9.49
C ASP A 50 16.99 -4.88 -10.22
N LEU A 51 17.77 -4.07 -9.51
CA LEU A 51 18.29 -2.82 -10.06
C LEU A 51 19.24 -3.05 -11.25
N LYS A 52 19.95 -4.19 -11.32
CA LYS A 52 20.80 -4.49 -12.48
C LYS A 52 19.94 -4.77 -13.73
N ALA A 53 18.85 -5.53 -13.55
CA ALA A 53 17.89 -5.79 -14.62
C ALA A 53 17.18 -4.51 -15.10
N GLU A 54 16.97 -3.55 -14.21
CA GLU A 54 16.43 -2.21 -14.53
C GLU A 54 17.47 -1.26 -15.18
N GLY A 55 18.72 -1.73 -15.40
CA GLY A 55 19.76 -0.98 -16.11
C GLY A 55 20.66 -0.10 -15.24
N TYR A 56 20.60 -0.23 -13.92
CA TYR A 56 21.54 0.44 -13.02
C TYR A 56 22.90 -0.27 -13.04
N TRP A 57 23.97 0.45 -13.37
CA TRP A 57 25.33 -0.09 -13.45
C TRP A 57 26.04 -0.14 -12.09
N GLU A 58 27.12 -0.94 -12.00
CA GLU A 58 27.74 -1.33 -10.73
C GLU A 58 28.30 -0.16 -9.91
N GLU A 59 28.91 0.83 -10.56
CA GLU A 59 29.43 2.04 -9.90
C GLU A 59 28.31 2.87 -9.25
N LEU A 60 27.14 2.93 -9.89
CA LEU A 60 25.97 3.61 -9.33
C LEU A 60 25.36 2.81 -8.16
N LEU A 61 25.38 1.48 -8.23
CA LEU A 61 24.91 0.60 -7.14
C LEU A 61 25.84 0.63 -5.92
N ALA A 62 27.11 0.97 -6.11
CA ALA A 62 28.06 1.18 -5.01
C ALA A 62 27.79 2.47 -4.23
N ALA A 63 26.98 3.40 -4.76
CA ALA A 63 26.62 4.63 -4.09
C ALA A 63 25.39 4.44 -3.16
N PRO A 64 25.39 4.97 -1.93
CA PRO A 64 24.29 4.82 -0.98
C PRO A 64 23.18 5.88 -1.20
N THR A 65 22.71 6.06 -2.44
CA THR A 65 21.79 7.16 -2.81
C THR A 65 20.34 6.72 -3.00
N ALA A 66 20.02 5.43 -2.86
CA ALA A 66 18.68 4.92 -3.04
C ALA A 66 17.70 5.52 -2.02
N SER A 67 16.57 6.05 -2.51
CA SER A 67 15.49 6.61 -1.69
C SER A 67 14.22 5.79 -1.84
N LYS A 68 13.51 5.54 -0.73
CA LYS A 68 12.22 4.82 -0.71
C LYS A 68 11.19 5.66 0.05
N TYR A 69 10.01 5.79 -0.55
CA TYR A 69 8.88 6.53 0.02
C TYR A 69 7.64 5.63 0.10
N SER A 70 6.77 5.89 1.07
CA SER A 70 5.49 5.21 1.24
C SER A 70 4.49 6.16 1.89
N TRP A 71 3.22 6.03 1.52
CA TRP A 71 2.11 6.81 2.06
C TRP A 71 1.09 5.87 2.70
N SER A 72 0.56 6.25 3.85
CA SER A 72 -0.47 5.52 4.58
C SER A 72 -1.39 6.50 5.30
N GLN A 73 -2.69 6.25 5.26
CA GLN A 73 -3.68 6.95 6.07
C GLN A 73 -4.45 5.93 6.90
N PRO A 74 -4.47 6.04 8.24
CA PRO A 74 -5.33 5.21 9.06
C PRO A 74 -6.78 5.67 8.90
N THR A 75 -7.70 4.73 8.69
CA THR A 75 -9.13 5.05 8.73
C THR A 75 -9.53 5.32 10.18
N ILE A 76 -9.93 6.55 10.50
CA ILE A 76 -10.57 6.86 11.77
C ILE A 76 -12.04 6.47 11.61
N LEU A 77 -12.43 5.30 12.14
CA LEU A 77 -13.84 4.94 12.20
C LEU A 77 -14.54 5.91 13.17
N PRO A 78 -15.65 6.56 12.79
CA PRO A 78 -16.45 7.32 13.74
C PRO A 78 -16.96 6.38 14.83
N TRP A 79 -16.72 6.74 16.08
CA TRP A 79 -17.31 6.08 17.25
C TRP A 79 -18.76 6.56 17.43
N PRO A 80 -19.73 5.69 17.78
CA PRO A 80 -19.59 4.26 18.06
C PRO A 80 -19.59 3.41 16.77
N PRO A 81 -18.94 2.24 16.77
CA PRO A 81 -19.09 1.27 15.69
C PRO A 81 -20.58 0.93 15.55
N LEU A 82 -21.09 0.92 14.32
CA LEU A 82 -22.41 0.36 14.03
C LEU A 82 -22.44 -1.06 14.61
N SER A 83 -23.31 -1.27 15.62
CA SER A 83 -23.50 -2.56 16.28
C SER A 83 -23.68 -3.66 15.24
N PRO A 84 -23.04 -4.84 15.41
CA PRO A 84 -23.37 -5.99 14.60
C PRO A 84 -24.74 -6.48 15.07
N HIS A 85 -25.80 -6.07 14.37
CA HIS A 85 -27.06 -6.80 14.44
C HIS A 85 -26.95 -8.05 13.59
N LEU A 86 -26.41 -9.11 14.21
CA LEU A 86 -26.94 -10.48 14.26
C LEU A 86 -26.25 -11.23 15.41
#